data_AF-M0C9Z1-F1
#
_entry.id   AF-M0C9Z1-F1
#
_cell.length_a   1.000
_cell.length_b   1.000
_cell.length_c   1.000
_cell.angle_alpha   90.00
_cell.angle_beta   90.00
_cell.angle_gamma   90.00
#
_symmetry.space_group_name_H-M   'P 1'
#
loop_
_entity.id
_entity.type
_entity.pdbx_description
1 polymer ?
#
loop_
_entity_poly.entity_id
_entity_poly.type
_entity_poly.pdbx_seq_one_letter_code
_entity_poly.pdbx_strand_id
1 'polypeptide(L)'
;MSRRSFEFGVGLESPGDEIGGWRYVIPAFGVVLLVSAIVKSALALVSSGVLLEATLDLVLISTPGIAMLYIGRWLPETTIPSEFYPRIVMWVFGGVAVMAFVMGLRVIHPGVTVRFTFGTQAVLLAIGSLAGLGIGIHEAQALAHARTLEKRNETLNRTERRLEEVVAELEASNEQLEQFAHAASHDLQEPLRMVTTYLGLIEDRYGDELDDDGEEFLAYAVDGAERMHAMIDGLLEYSRVDTRGEPFEAVDLDRSSTTCSPTCSSGSTRPLPNSRESRCPPSRATSDSYSSSSRIC
;
A
#
# COMPACT_ATOMS: atom_id res chain seq x y z
N MET A 1 -29.50 15.61 -39.59
CA MET A 1 -28.72 16.43 -38.64
C MET A 1 -27.40 15.72 -38.43
N SER A 2 -26.37 16.16 -39.13
CA SER A 2 -25.06 15.50 -39.28
C SER A 2 -24.10 16.09 -38.25
N ARG A 3 -23.53 15.26 -37.37
CA ARG A 3 -22.31 15.60 -36.62
C ARG A 3 -21.22 14.62 -37.06
N ARG A 4 -20.46 15.00 -38.08
CA ARG A 4 -19.15 14.42 -38.36
C ARG A 4 -18.20 14.99 -37.31
N SER A 5 -17.85 14.16 -36.33
CA SER A 5 -16.70 14.42 -35.47
C SER A 5 -15.45 14.27 -36.34
N PHE A 6 -14.72 15.37 -36.49
CA PHE A 6 -13.47 15.46 -37.21
C PHE A 6 -12.42 14.73 -36.38
N GLU A 7 -12.20 13.44 -36.64
CA GLU A 7 -11.05 12.71 -36.13
C GLU A 7 -9.80 13.28 -36.81
N PHE A 8 -9.20 14.29 -36.18
CA PHE A 8 -7.84 14.68 -36.47
C PHE A 8 -6.94 13.60 -35.85
N GLY A 9 -6.69 12.55 -36.64
CA GLY A 9 -5.69 11.54 -36.36
C GLY A 9 -4.32 12.20 -36.36
N VAL A 10 -3.94 12.80 -35.23
CA VAL A 10 -2.55 13.04 -34.91
C VAL A 10 -1.99 11.66 -34.57
N GLY A 11 -1.40 11.01 -35.57
CA GLY A 11 -0.46 9.94 -35.33
C GLY A 11 0.63 10.49 -34.42
N LEU A 12 0.50 10.25 -33.12
CA LEU A 12 1.59 10.41 -32.17
C LEU A 12 2.57 9.28 -32.48
N GLU A 13 3.36 9.53 -33.52
CA GLU A 13 4.63 8.88 -33.76
C GLU A 13 5.40 8.98 -32.44
N SER A 14 5.56 7.84 -31.78
CA SER A 14 6.20 7.73 -30.48
C SER A 14 7.62 8.28 -30.57
N PRO A 15 7.97 9.39 -29.89
CA PRO A 15 9.32 9.94 -29.91
C PRO A 15 10.17 9.17 -28.89
N GLY A 16 10.25 7.85 -29.02
CA GLY A 16 11.03 7.01 -28.12
C GLY A 16 12.54 7.21 -28.28
N ASP A 17 12.98 7.60 -29.48
CA ASP A 17 14.40 7.70 -29.82
C ASP A 17 14.94 9.15 -29.94
N GLU A 18 14.09 10.17 -30.16
CA GLU A 18 14.56 11.56 -30.19
C GLU A 18 14.80 12.16 -28.80
N ILE A 19 14.22 11.60 -27.74
CA ILE A 19 14.37 12.10 -26.37
C ILE A 19 15.81 11.87 -25.84
N GLY A 20 16.55 10.90 -26.40
CA GLY A 20 17.95 10.66 -26.08
C GLY A 20 18.89 11.79 -26.52
N GLY A 21 18.49 12.61 -27.51
CA GLY A 21 19.29 13.73 -28.01
C GLY A 21 19.49 14.83 -26.97
N TRP A 22 18.45 15.12 -26.17
CA TRP A 22 18.48 16.19 -25.17
C TRP A 22 19.55 16.00 -24.09
N ARG A 23 19.95 14.74 -23.81
CA ARG A 23 21.05 14.42 -22.90
C ARG A 23 22.38 15.01 -23.35
N TYR A 24 22.59 15.16 -24.66
CA TYR A 24 23.82 15.70 -25.23
C TYR A 24 23.72 17.20 -25.55
N VAL A 25 22.52 17.76 -25.68
CA VAL A 25 22.30 19.18 -25.98
C VAL A 25 22.81 20.09 -24.85
N ILE A 26 22.49 19.77 -23.60
CA ILE A 26 22.90 20.55 -22.42
C ILE A 26 24.43 20.64 -22.29
N PRO A 27 25.20 19.53 -22.28
CA PRO A 27 26.65 19.62 -22.18
C PRO A 27 27.29 20.23 -23.43
N ALA A 28 26.73 20.05 -24.62
CA ALA A 28 27.23 20.69 -25.84
C ALA A 28 27.17 22.23 -25.75
N PHE A 29 26.08 22.78 -25.22
CA PHE A 29 25.99 24.23 -24.98
C PHE A 29 26.98 24.72 -23.93
N GLY A 30 27.23 23.95 -22.87
CA GLY A 30 28.27 24.26 -21.88
C GLY A 30 29.67 24.35 -22.49
N VAL A 31 30.01 23.46 -23.43
CA VAL A 31 31.26 23.52 -24.19
C VAL A 31 31.32 24.77 -25.07
N VAL A 32 30.25 25.10 -25.79
CA VAL A 32 30.20 26.30 -26.64
C VAL A 32 30.41 27.57 -25.81
N LEU A 33 29.80 27.67 -24.63
CA LEU A 33 30.00 28.80 -23.72
C LEU A 33 31.46 28.89 -23.25
N LEU A 34 32.08 27.78 -22.86
CA LEU A 34 33.51 27.75 -22.48
C LEU A 34 34.43 28.17 -23.62
N VAL A 35 34.19 27.66 -24.83
CA VAL A 35 34.96 28.06 -26.02
C VAL A 35 34.79 29.55 -26.30
N SER A 36 33.56 30.07 -26.21
CA SER A 36 33.29 31.50 -26.41
C SER A 36 33.98 32.37 -25.35
N ALA A 37 34.07 31.91 -24.10
CA ALA A 37 34.78 32.59 -23.02
C ALA A 37 36.28 32.70 -23.33
N ILE A 38 36.89 31.60 -23.78
CA ILE A 38 38.31 31.54 -24.14
C ILE A 38 38.60 32.48 -25.31
N VAL A 39 37.80 32.41 -26.39
CA VAL A 39 37.97 33.25 -27.58
C VAL A 39 37.85 34.74 -27.24
N LYS A 40 36.84 35.13 -26.46
CA LYS A 40 36.65 36.53 -26.04
C LYS A 40 37.76 37.00 -25.11
N SER A 41 38.18 36.19 -24.15
CA SER A 41 39.28 36.55 -23.25
C SER A 41 40.59 36.78 -24.01
N ALA A 42 40.88 35.95 -25.03
CA ALA A 42 42.03 36.14 -25.91
C ALA A 42 41.93 37.42 -26.75
N LEU A 43 40.74 37.72 -27.29
CA LEU A 43 40.50 38.92 -28.10
C LEU A 43 40.56 40.22 -27.26
N ALA A 44 40.08 40.17 -26.02
CA ALA A 44 40.16 41.28 -25.08
C ALA A 44 41.62 41.60 -24.72
N LEU A 45 42.45 40.56 -24.54
CA LEU A 45 43.88 40.72 -24.25
C LEU A 45 44.63 41.40 -25.41
N VAL A 46 44.23 41.14 -26.66
CA VAL A 46 44.81 41.74 -27.87
C VAL A 46 44.30 43.16 -28.13
N SER A 47 43.04 43.47 -27.79
CA SER A 47 42.40 44.74 -28.13
C SER A 47 42.50 45.81 -27.05
N SER A 48 42.23 45.49 -25.77
CA SER A 48 42.24 46.47 -24.67
C SER A 48 43.50 46.40 -23.82
N GLY A 49 44.20 45.26 -23.79
CA GLY A 49 45.40 45.05 -22.97
C GLY A 49 45.14 45.03 -21.45
N VAL A 50 43.88 45.10 -21.02
CA VAL A 50 43.50 45.14 -19.60
C VAL A 50 43.27 43.72 -19.09
N LEU A 51 44.22 43.20 -18.30
CA LEU A 51 44.17 41.84 -17.75
C LEU A 51 42.94 41.58 -16.87
N LEU A 52 42.44 42.63 -16.18
CA LEU A 52 41.25 42.55 -15.34
C LEU A 52 39.98 42.28 -16.17
N GLU A 53 39.85 42.88 -17.36
CA GLU A 53 38.67 42.66 -18.22
C GLU A 53 38.67 41.24 -18.79
N ALA A 54 39.82 40.77 -19.28
CA ALA A 54 39.97 39.42 -19.83
C ALA A 54 39.73 38.32 -18.78
N THR A 55 40.20 38.51 -17.56
CA THR A 55 40.00 37.56 -16.46
C THR A 55 38.57 37.53 -15.97
N LEU A 56 37.91 38.68 -15.89
CA LEU A 56 36.53 38.78 -15.42
C LEU A 56 35.56 38.16 -16.42
N ASP A 57 35.73 38.39 -17.73
CA ASP A 57 34.94 37.73 -18.79
C ASP A 57 35.14 36.21 -18.81
N LEU A 58 36.39 35.74 -18.62
CA LEU A 58 36.71 34.32 -18.58
C LEU A 58 36.00 33.63 -17.41
N VAL A 59 36.08 34.19 -16.20
CA VAL A 59 35.43 33.62 -14.99
C VAL A 59 33.90 33.68 -15.10
N LEU A 60 33.35 34.76 -15.65
CA LEU A 60 31.90 34.95 -15.78
C LEU A 60 31.22 33.98 -16.72
N ILE A 61 31.81 33.77 -17.89
CA ILE A 61 31.20 32.94 -18.95
C ILE A 61 31.53 31.47 -18.68
N SER A 62 32.69 31.19 -18.07
CA SER A 62 33.05 29.82 -17.69
C SER A 62 32.21 29.28 -16.54
N THR A 63 31.82 30.09 -15.55
CA THR A 63 31.07 29.60 -14.37
C THR A 63 29.72 28.94 -14.75
N PRO A 64 28.85 29.57 -15.57
CA PRO A 64 27.64 28.92 -16.09
C PRO A 64 27.93 27.76 -17.05
N GLY A 65 28.98 27.86 -17.88
CA GLY A 65 29.37 26.78 -18.81
C GLY A 65 29.81 25.50 -18.09
N ILE A 66 30.58 25.64 -17.01
CA ILE A 66 31.00 24.54 -16.13
C ILE A 66 29.80 23.97 -15.38
N ALA A 67 28.91 24.83 -14.87
CA ALA A 67 27.68 24.38 -14.20
C ALA A 67 26.77 23.57 -15.13
N MET A 68 26.58 23.97 -16.39
CA MET A 68 25.81 23.18 -17.37
C MET A 68 26.49 21.85 -17.71
N LEU A 69 27.82 21.81 -17.83
CA LEU A 69 28.56 20.56 -18.04
C LEU A 69 28.44 19.61 -16.84
N TYR A 70 28.45 20.16 -15.63
CA TYR A 70 28.27 19.40 -14.41
C TYR A 70 26.85 18.86 -14.31
N ILE A 71 25.83 19.70 -14.49
CA ILE A 71 24.42 19.30 -14.48
C ILE A 71 24.16 18.27 -15.58
N GLY A 72 24.69 18.43 -16.79
CA GLY A 72 24.52 17.47 -17.88
C GLY A 72 25.14 16.09 -17.60
N ARG A 73 26.24 16.03 -16.83
CA ARG A 73 26.82 14.77 -16.35
C ARG A 73 26.08 14.19 -15.13
N TRP A 74 25.50 15.03 -14.30
CA TRP A 74 24.81 14.64 -13.07
C TRP A 74 23.35 14.18 -13.30
N LEU A 75 22.65 14.79 -14.27
CA LEU A 75 21.24 14.48 -14.58
C LEU A 75 20.96 12.99 -14.87
N PRO A 76 21.81 12.25 -15.62
CA PRO A 76 21.63 10.82 -15.88
C PRO A 76 21.74 9.93 -14.64
N GLU A 77 22.40 10.40 -13.59
CA GLU A 77 22.55 9.66 -12.32
C GLU A 77 21.32 9.79 -11.43
N THR A 78 20.43 10.76 -11.73
CA THR A 78 19.20 10.99 -10.96
C THR A 78 18.02 10.22 -11.54
N THR A 79 17.10 9.79 -10.67
CA THR A 79 15.89 9.02 -11.02
C THR A 79 14.83 9.83 -11.77
N ILE A 80 15.20 10.96 -12.37
CA ILE A 80 14.28 11.90 -13.01
C ILE A 80 13.87 11.35 -14.38
N PRO A 81 12.56 11.15 -14.64
CA PRO A 81 12.08 10.63 -15.92
C PRO A 81 12.47 11.53 -17.10
N SER A 82 12.80 10.91 -18.24
CA SER A 82 13.26 11.58 -19.45
C SER A 82 12.27 12.61 -20.03
N GLU A 83 10.98 12.49 -19.67
CA GLU A 83 9.90 13.41 -20.04
C GLU A 83 10.09 14.85 -19.50
N PHE A 84 10.87 15.04 -18.43
CA PHE A 84 11.05 16.35 -17.80
C PHE A 84 12.21 17.18 -18.36
N TYR A 85 13.12 16.55 -19.13
CA TYR A 85 14.29 17.19 -19.74
C TYR A 85 13.95 18.38 -20.66
N PRO A 86 12.98 18.30 -21.59
CA PRO A 86 12.66 19.44 -22.48
C PRO A 86 12.17 20.67 -21.72
N ARG A 87 11.51 20.48 -20.56
CA ARG A 87 11.05 21.59 -19.72
C ARG A 87 12.21 22.27 -19.01
N ILE A 88 13.17 21.50 -18.46
CA ILE A 88 14.39 22.04 -17.85
C ILE A 88 15.18 22.84 -18.89
N VAL A 89 15.35 22.27 -20.08
CA VAL A 89 16.01 22.91 -21.21
C VAL A 89 15.32 24.24 -21.56
N MET A 90 13.99 24.26 -21.72
CA MET A 90 13.24 25.46 -22.06
C MET A 90 13.51 26.64 -21.09
N TRP A 91 13.62 26.37 -19.79
CA TRP A 91 13.93 27.40 -18.80
C TRP A 91 15.37 27.88 -18.85
N VAL A 92 16.33 26.98 -19.08
CA VAL A 92 17.75 27.34 -19.23
C VAL A 92 17.96 28.20 -20.49
N PHE A 93 17.38 27.81 -21.61
CA PHE A 93 17.41 28.58 -22.85
C PHE A 93 16.62 29.89 -22.74
N GLY A 94 15.51 29.89 -22.00
CA GLY A 94 14.74 31.09 -21.69
C GLY A 94 15.58 32.16 -20.98
N GLY A 95 16.39 31.76 -19.99
CA GLY A 95 17.32 32.67 -19.30
C GLY A 95 18.38 33.29 -20.23
N VAL A 96 18.97 32.47 -21.10
CA VAL A 96 19.95 32.93 -22.11
C VAL A 96 19.31 33.86 -23.13
N ALA A 97 18.10 33.55 -23.60
CA ALA A 97 17.36 34.36 -24.56
C ALA A 97 16.96 35.73 -23.98
N VAL A 98 16.49 35.78 -22.74
CA VAL A 98 16.18 37.04 -22.04
C VAL A 98 17.45 37.90 -21.91
N MET A 99 18.59 37.30 -21.57
CA MET A 99 19.84 38.06 -21.50
C MET A 99 20.32 38.56 -22.87
N ALA A 100 20.21 37.72 -23.91
CA ALA A 100 20.55 38.11 -25.28
C ALA A 100 19.66 39.25 -25.78
N PHE A 101 18.36 39.22 -25.44
CA PHE A 101 17.41 40.28 -25.76
C PHE A 101 17.74 41.59 -25.06
N VAL A 102 18.06 41.56 -23.75
CA VAL A 102 18.51 42.73 -22.99
C VAL A 102 19.81 43.31 -23.55
N MET A 103 20.75 42.44 -23.95
CA MET A 103 22.02 42.85 -24.55
C MET A 103 21.82 43.49 -25.95
N GLY A 104 20.92 42.94 -26.76
CA GLY A 104 20.56 43.47 -28.08
C GLY A 104 19.83 44.83 -28.00
N LEU A 105 18.89 44.98 -27.06
CA LEU A 105 18.22 46.25 -26.79
C LEU A 105 19.21 47.37 -26.43
N ARG A 106 20.30 47.04 -25.72
CA ARG A 106 21.34 48.01 -25.35
C ARG A 106 22.13 48.51 -26.57
N VAL A 107 22.39 47.66 -27.57
CA VAL A 107 23.09 48.07 -28.81
C VAL A 107 22.26 49.11 -29.58
N ILE A 108 20.94 49.04 -29.47
CA ILE A 108 19.99 49.88 -30.21
C ILE A 108 19.70 51.20 -29.47
N HIS A 109 19.71 51.22 -28.13
CA HIS A 109 19.44 52.43 -27.33
C HIS A 109 20.63 52.82 -26.41
N PRO A 110 21.59 53.64 -26.88
CA PRO A 110 22.76 54.06 -26.08
C PRO A 110 22.47 55.13 -25.00
N GLY A 111 21.21 55.56 -24.82
CA GLY A 111 20.85 56.72 -23.99
C GLY A 111 20.63 56.49 -22.50
N VAL A 112 20.53 55.24 -22.03
CA VAL A 112 20.34 54.93 -20.60
C VAL A 112 21.67 54.49 -20.00
N THR A 113 22.48 55.46 -19.56
CA THR A 113 23.81 55.23 -18.99
C THR A 113 23.75 54.93 -17.48
N VAL A 114 23.09 53.85 -17.10
CA VAL A 114 23.49 53.21 -15.85
C VAL A 114 24.85 52.55 -16.14
N ARG A 115 25.92 53.00 -15.45
CA ARG A 115 27.27 52.41 -15.55
C ARG A 115 27.26 51.01 -14.92
N PHE A 116 26.65 50.07 -15.63
CA PHE A 116 26.75 48.66 -15.37
C PHE A 116 28.12 48.20 -15.89
N THR A 117 29.12 48.12 -15.00
CA THR A 117 30.40 47.45 -15.28
C THR A 117 30.12 45.98 -15.65
N PHE A 118 30.95 45.36 -16.49
CA PHE A 118 30.82 43.94 -16.91
C PHE A 118 30.46 42.98 -15.76
N GLY A 119 30.96 43.23 -14.55
CA GLY A 119 30.62 42.46 -13.33
C GLY A 119 29.15 42.50 -12.89
N THR A 120 28.35 43.51 -13.24
CA THR A 120 26.90 43.56 -12.90
C THR A 120 26.04 42.75 -13.87
N GLN A 121 26.46 42.60 -15.13
CA GLN A 121 25.78 41.75 -16.11
C GLN A 121 25.94 40.26 -15.80
N ALA A 122 27.08 39.88 -15.23
CA ALA A 122 27.34 38.57 -14.66
C ALA A 122 26.27 38.09 -13.68
N VAL A 123 25.95 38.98 -12.74
CA VAL A 123 25.17 38.66 -11.56
C VAL A 123 23.72 38.45 -11.97
N LEU A 124 23.22 39.23 -12.92
CA LEU A 124 21.87 39.05 -13.47
C LEU A 124 21.73 37.72 -14.23
N LEU A 125 22.75 37.29 -15.00
CA LEU A 125 22.75 35.99 -15.66
C LEU A 125 22.76 34.83 -14.67
N ALA A 126 23.62 34.92 -13.65
CA ALA A 126 23.73 33.91 -12.61
C ALA A 126 22.40 33.78 -11.86
N ILE A 127 21.81 34.90 -11.43
CA ILE A 127 20.51 34.91 -10.74
C ILE A 127 19.40 34.36 -11.62
N GLY A 128 19.33 34.75 -12.90
CA GLY A 128 18.33 34.24 -13.84
C GLY A 128 18.44 32.73 -14.06
N SER A 129 19.66 32.20 -14.17
CA SER A 129 19.92 30.77 -14.37
C SER A 129 19.58 29.96 -13.12
N LEU A 130 19.94 30.44 -11.93
CA LEU A 130 19.60 29.80 -10.66
C LEU A 130 18.10 29.84 -10.36
N ALA A 131 17.44 30.98 -10.62
CA ALA A 131 16.00 31.13 -10.42
C ALA A 131 15.20 30.23 -11.38
N GLY A 132 15.60 30.17 -12.65
CA GLY A 132 14.98 29.28 -13.64
C GLY A 132 15.13 27.80 -13.29
N LEU A 133 16.31 27.39 -12.81
CA LEU A 133 16.54 26.02 -12.34
C LEU A 133 15.68 25.68 -11.11
N GLY A 134 15.61 26.59 -10.13
CA GLY A 134 14.81 26.39 -8.92
C GLY A 134 13.31 26.24 -9.21
N ILE A 135 12.77 27.10 -10.08
CA ILE A 135 11.35 27.03 -10.51
C ILE A 135 11.09 25.72 -11.25
N GLY A 136 11.97 25.31 -12.17
CA GLY A 136 11.83 24.07 -12.92
C GLY A 136 11.81 22.81 -12.04
N ILE A 137 12.66 22.77 -11.00
CA ILE A 137 12.73 21.64 -10.05
C ILE A 137 11.44 21.57 -9.22
N HIS A 138 10.96 22.70 -8.71
CA HIS A 138 9.74 22.72 -7.90
C HIS A 138 8.50 22.28 -8.68
N GLU A 139 8.37 22.69 -9.94
CA GLU A 139 7.23 22.30 -10.78
C GLU A 139 7.27 20.80 -11.12
N ALA A 140 8.48 20.25 -11.36
CA ALA A 140 8.66 18.81 -11.60
C ALA A 140 8.29 17.96 -10.37
N GLN A 141 8.67 18.41 -9.16
CA GLN A 141 8.33 17.74 -7.92
C GLN A 141 6.81 17.75 -7.66
N ALA A 142 6.13 18.87 -7.91
CA ALA A 142 4.69 18.98 -7.72
C ALA A 142 3.90 17.96 -8.57
N LEU A 143 4.29 17.80 -9.83
CA LEU A 143 3.66 16.83 -10.74
C LEU A 143 3.96 15.37 -10.33
N ALA A 144 5.18 15.09 -9.86
CA ALA A 144 5.55 13.76 -9.39
C ALA A 144 4.74 13.34 -8.15
N HIS A 145 4.50 14.27 -7.22
CA HIS A 145 3.67 14.00 -6.04
C HIS A 145 2.20 13.75 -6.40
N ALA A 146 1.63 14.53 -7.32
CA ALA A 146 0.24 14.34 -7.77
C ALA A 146 0.01 12.93 -8.36
N ARG A 147 0.89 12.46 -9.26
CA ARG A 147 0.80 11.11 -9.84
C ARG A 147 0.93 10.00 -8.80
N THR A 148 1.75 10.21 -7.77
CA THR A 148 1.92 9.21 -6.70
C THR A 148 0.66 9.08 -5.85
N LEU A 149 -0.02 10.20 -5.58
CA LEU A 149 -1.29 10.20 -4.88
C LEU A 149 -2.38 9.49 -5.67
N GLU A 150 -2.49 9.75 -6.98
CA GLU A 150 -3.43 9.05 -7.86
C GLU A 150 -3.18 7.54 -7.88
N LYS A 151 -1.92 7.11 -8.05
CA LYS A 151 -1.58 5.68 -8.00
C LYS A 151 -1.92 5.04 -6.66
N ARG A 152 -1.62 5.72 -5.54
CA ARG A 152 -1.97 5.24 -4.19
C ARG A 152 -3.48 5.11 -4.03
N ASN A 153 -4.25 6.11 -4.47
CA ASN A 153 -5.71 6.08 -4.40
C ASN A 153 -6.27 4.93 -5.24
N GLU A 154 -5.75 4.73 -6.45
CA GLU A 154 -6.15 3.63 -7.33
C GLU A 154 -5.81 2.26 -6.72
N THR A 155 -4.64 2.10 -6.10
CA THR A 155 -4.28 0.88 -5.36
C THR A 155 -5.21 0.64 -4.18
N LEU A 156 -5.50 1.68 -3.39
CA LEU A 156 -6.42 1.60 -2.24
C LEU A 156 -7.82 1.17 -2.68
N ASN A 157 -8.39 1.79 -3.70
CA ASN A 157 -9.71 1.43 -4.22
C ASN A 157 -9.75 0.00 -4.76
N ARG A 158 -8.65 -0.49 -5.39
CA ARG A 158 -8.56 -1.89 -5.84
C ARG A 158 -8.51 -2.86 -4.66
N THR A 159 -7.76 -2.54 -3.62
CA THR A 159 -7.67 -3.39 -2.43
C THR A 159 -8.98 -3.40 -1.65
N GLU A 160 -9.67 -2.27 -1.56
CA GLU A 160 -10.98 -2.14 -0.92
C GLU A 160 -12.01 -3.01 -1.63
N ARG A 161 -12.16 -2.88 -2.96
CA ARG A 161 -13.07 -3.74 -3.74
C ARG A 161 -12.75 -5.22 -3.59
N ARG A 162 -11.47 -5.60 -3.59
CA ARG A 162 -11.07 -6.98 -3.41
C ARG A 162 -11.40 -7.50 -2.00
N LEU A 163 -11.29 -6.67 -0.98
CA LEU A 163 -11.71 -7.02 0.37
C LEU A 163 -13.23 -7.20 0.43
N GLU A 164 -14.00 -6.29 -0.16
CA GLU A 164 -15.46 -6.39 -0.25
C GLU A 164 -15.90 -7.68 -0.95
N GLU A 165 -15.27 -8.02 -2.09
CA GLU A 165 -15.54 -9.26 -2.82
C GLU A 165 -15.25 -10.52 -1.98
N VAL A 166 -14.10 -10.56 -1.29
CA VAL A 166 -13.72 -11.71 -0.45
C VAL A 166 -14.62 -11.82 0.78
N VAL A 167 -15.01 -10.70 1.39
CA VAL A 167 -15.95 -10.69 2.51
C VAL A 167 -17.31 -11.24 2.06
N ALA A 168 -17.83 -10.78 0.93
CA ALA A 168 -19.09 -11.28 0.38
C ALA A 168 -19.01 -12.78 0.04
N GLU A 169 -17.88 -13.27 -0.49
CA GLU A 169 -17.65 -14.69 -0.76
C GLU A 169 -17.59 -15.51 0.54
N LEU A 170 -16.91 -15.00 1.57
CA LEU A 170 -16.85 -15.63 2.89
C LEU A 170 -18.23 -15.71 3.55
N GLU A 171 -19.00 -14.63 3.51
CA GLU A 171 -20.36 -14.58 4.03
C GLU A 171 -21.26 -15.59 3.30
N ALA A 172 -21.22 -15.60 1.96
CA ALA A 172 -21.98 -16.56 1.16
C ALA A 172 -21.54 -18.02 1.40
N SER A 173 -20.25 -18.26 1.62
CA SER A 173 -19.72 -19.59 1.94
C SER A 173 -20.14 -20.05 3.34
N ASN A 174 -20.11 -19.14 4.33
CA ASN A 174 -20.58 -19.44 5.68
C ASN A 174 -22.07 -19.78 5.68
N GLU A 175 -22.89 -18.98 4.99
CA GLU A 175 -24.33 -19.25 4.87
C GLU A 175 -24.59 -20.62 4.23
N GLN A 176 -23.84 -20.98 3.17
CA GLN A 176 -23.94 -22.29 2.54
C GLN A 176 -23.52 -23.44 3.48
N LEU A 177 -22.46 -23.26 4.26
CA LEU A 177 -21.99 -24.25 5.24
C LEU A 177 -23.02 -24.46 6.35
N GLU A 178 -23.64 -23.39 6.82
CA GLU A 178 -24.72 -23.45 7.82
C GLU A 178 -25.95 -24.17 7.29
N GLN A 179 -26.37 -23.87 6.06
CA GLN A 179 -27.48 -24.55 5.41
C GLN A 179 -27.17 -26.05 5.22
N PHE A 180 -25.95 -26.38 4.81
CA PHE A 180 -25.51 -27.77 4.68
C PHE A 180 -25.51 -28.50 6.03
N ALA A 181 -24.92 -27.90 7.07
CA ALA A 181 -24.90 -28.47 8.40
C ALA A 181 -26.32 -28.68 8.95
N HIS A 182 -27.20 -27.70 8.77
CA HIS A 182 -28.59 -27.81 9.21
C HIS A 182 -29.34 -28.93 8.47
N ALA A 183 -29.24 -28.98 7.14
CA ALA A 183 -29.89 -30.03 6.35
C ALA A 183 -29.35 -31.42 6.71
N ALA A 184 -28.03 -31.57 6.81
CA ALA A 184 -27.39 -32.82 7.17
C ALA A 184 -27.81 -33.31 8.57
N SER A 185 -27.87 -32.44 9.57
CA SER A 185 -28.32 -32.87 10.91
C SER A 185 -29.79 -33.28 10.94
N HIS A 186 -30.66 -32.58 10.21
CA HIS A 186 -32.07 -32.97 10.09
C HIS A 186 -32.21 -34.37 9.46
N ASP A 187 -31.49 -34.59 8.35
CA ASP A 187 -31.51 -35.87 7.64
C ASP A 187 -30.87 -37.02 8.43
N LEU A 188 -30.01 -36.72 9.41
CA LEU A 188 -29.42 -37.70 10.34
C LEU A 188 -30.31 -37.97 11.56
N GLN A 189 -31.07 -36.99 12.04
CA GLN A 189 -31.96 -37.14 13.19
C GLN A 189 -33.14 -38.09 12.88
N GLU A 190 -33.71 -38.00 11.68
CA GLU A 190 -34.86 -38.82 11.29
C GLU A 190 -34.57 -40.35 11.29
N PRO A 191 -33.49 -40.85 10.67
CA PRO A 191 -33.15 -42.27 10.74
C PRO A 191 -32.75 -42.70 12.15
N LEU A 192 -32.10 -41.83 12.93
CA LEU A 192 -31.72 -42.16 14.31
C LEU A 192 -32.96 -42.32 15.21
N ARG A 193 -33.94 -41.43 15.09
CA ARG A 193 -35.24 -41.53 15.77
C ARG A 193 -35.95 -42.84 15.45
N MET A 194 -35.91 -43.27 14.19
CA MET A 194 -36.46 -44.55 13.77
C MET A 194 -35.74 -45.74 14.41
N VAL A 195 -34.40 -45.71 14.47
CA VAL A 195 -33.61 -46.76 15.14
C VAL A 195 -33.97 -46.85 16.62
N THR A 196 -33.98 -45.73 17.35
CA THR A 196 -34.37 -45.70 18.77
C THR A 196 -35.79 -46.22 18.97
N THR A 197 -36.73 -45.86 18.10
CA THR A 197 -38.12 -46.34 18.16
C THR A 197 -38.22 -47.86 17.98
N TYR A 198 -37.50 -48.43 17.00
CA TYR A 198 -37.51 -49.88 16.79
C TYR A 198 -36.82 -50.64 17.91
N LEU A 199 -35.72 -50.13 18.45
CA LEU A 199 -35.04 -50.73 19.61
C LEU A 199 -35.98 -50.76 20.82
N GLY A 200 -36.67 -49.65 21.13
CA GLY A 200 -37.67 -49.63 22.21
C GLY A 200 -38.85 -50.57 21.95
N LEU A 201 -39.27 -50.76 20.70
CA LEU A 201 -40.35 -51.69 20.36
C LEU A 201 -39.93 -53.17 20.47
N ILE A 202 -38.64 -53.46 20.27
CA ILE A 202 -38.04 -54.77 20.52
C ILE A 202 -37.97 -55.02 22.02
N GLU A 203 -37.53 -54.03 22.80
CA GLU A 203 -37.48 -54.10 24.27
C GLU A 203 -38.88 -54.37 24.85
N ASP A 204 -39.89 -53.59 24.46
CA ASP A 204 -41.26 -53.70 24.97
C ASP A 204 -41.95 -55.03 24.62
N ARG A 205 -41.66 -55.62 23.45
CA ARG A 205 -42.37 -56.81 22.96
C ARG A 205 -41.62 -58.11 23.22
N TYR A 206 -40.30 -58.07 23.16
CA TYR A 206 -39.44 -59.25 23.17
C TYR A 206 -38.44 -59.25 24.33
N GLY A 207 -38.45 -58.23 25.21
CA GLY A 207 -37.55 -58.15 26.37
C GLY A 207 -37.56 -59.43 27.21
N ASP A 208 -38.75 -59.91 27.60
CA ASP A 208 -38.91 -61.13 28.40
C ASP A 208 -38.52 -62.44 27.65
N GLU A 209 -38.34 -62.39 26.32
CA GLU A 209 -37.93 -63.52 25.48
C GLU A 209 -36.44 -63.52 25.14
N LEU A 210 -35.70 -62.45 25.49
CA LEU A 210 -34.25 -62.36 25.33
C LEU A 210 -33.53 -63.10 26.47
N ASP A 211 -32.35 -63.64 26.17
CA ASP A 211 -31.43 -64.13 27.19
C ASP A 211 -30.65 -62.97 27.84
N ASP A 212 -29.96 -63.25 28.95
CA ASP A 212 -29.21 -62.22 29.71
C ASP A 212 -28.23 -61.43 28.81
N ASP A 213 -27.56 -62.12 27.88
CA ASP A 213 -26.65 -61.49 26.91
C ASP A 213 -27.39 -60.61 25.89
N GLY A 214 -28.56 -61.05 25.42
CA GLY A 214 -29.42 -60.31 24.48
C GLY A 214 -30.01 -59.04 25.08
N GLU A 215 -30.42 -59.07 26.35
CA GLU A 215 -30.86 -57.90 27.10
C GLU A 215 -29.72 -56.87 27.26
N GLU A 216 -28.51 -57.34 27.59
CA GLU A 216 -27.33 -56.47 27.73
C GLU A 216 -26.95 -55.80 26.39
N PHE A 217 -26.97 -56.55 25.28
CA PHE A 217 -26.70 -55.99 23.94
C PHE A 217 -27.76 -54.97 23.51
N LEU A 218 -29.02 -55.22 23.81
CA LEU A 218 -30.10 -54.29 23.50
C LEU A 218 -29.94 -52.98 24.29
N ALA A 219 -29.62 -53.06 25.58
CA ALA A 219 -29.35 -51.91 26.43
C ALA A 219 -28.17 -51.06 25.89
N TYR A 220 -27.08 -51.69 25.43
CA TYR A 220 -25.98 -50.97 24.78
C TYR A 220 -26.39 -50.29 23.48
N ALA A 221 -27.24 -50.92 22.68
CA ALA A 221 -27.73 -50.34 21.42
C ALA A 221 -28.60 -49.10 21.67
N VAL A 222 -29.47 -49.15 22.68
CA VAL A 222 -30.33 -48.02 23.09
C VAL A 222 -29.47 -46.86 23.62
N ASP A 223 -28.56 -47.11 24.57
CA ASP A 223 -27.65 -46.08 25.10
C ASP A 223 -26.81 -45.45 23.98
N GLY A 224 -26.30 -46.27 23.06
CA GLY A 224 -25.55 -45.80 21.89
C GLY A 224 -26.37 -44.86 20.99
N ALA A 225 -27.63 -45.21 20.73
CA ALA A 225 -28.53 -44.39 19.92
C ALA A 225 -28.87 -43.06 20.61
N GLU A 226 -29.16 -43.07 21.92
CA GLU A 226 -29.42 -41.86 22.70
C GLU A 226 -28.21 -40.91 22.75
N ARG A 227 -27.01 -41.47 22.95
CA ARG A 227 -25.76 -40.68 22.94
C ARG A 227 -25.48 -40.04 21.58
N MET A 228 -25.75 -40.74 20.48
CA MET A 228 -25.63 -40.18 19.14
C MET A 228 -26.63 -39.02 18.94
N HIS A 229 -27.84 -39.13 19.49
CA HIS A 229 -28.85 -38.08 19.40
C HIS A 229 -28.41 -36.82 20.14
N ALA A 230 -27.98 -36.98 21.40
CA ALA A 230 -27.46 -35.88 22.22
C ALA A 230 -26.24 -35.18 21.59
N MET A 231 -25.36 -35.94 20.91
CA MET A 231 -24.20 -35.38 20.23
C MET A 231 -24.60 -34.52 19.02
N ILE A 232 -25.57 -34.97 18.22
CA ILE A 232 -26.07 -34.22 17.06
C ILE A 232 -26.77 -32.93 17.51
N ASP A 233 -27.58 -32.99 18.56
CA ASP A 233 -28.25 -31.81 19.12
C ASP A 233 -27.24 -30.79 19.67
N GLY A 234 -26.23 -31.25 20.41
CA GLY A 234 -25.17 -30.36 20.92
C GLY A 234 -24.35 -29.68 19.81
N LEU A 235 -24.10 -30.37 18.70
CA LEU A 235 -23.38 -29.80 17.55
C LEU A 235 -24.22 -28.72 16.83
N LEU A 236 -25.53 -28.92 16.74
CA LEU A 236 -26.48 -27.94 16.18
C LEU A 236 -26.65 -26.72 17.08
N GLU A 237 -26.63 -26.90 18.38
CA GLU A 237 -26.71 -25.78 19.32
C GLU A 237 -25.45 -24.92 19.23
N TYR A 238 -24.27 -25.54 19.12
CA TYR A 238 -23.00 -24.83 18.90
C TYR A 238 -22.97 -24.05 17.58
N SER A 239 -23.48 -24.61 16.47
CA SER A 239 -23.49 -23.90 15.18
C SER A 239 -24.45 -22.70 15.14
N ARG A 240 -25.43 -22.64 16.05
CA ARG A 240 -26.38 -21.51 16.16
C ARG A 240 -25.86 -20.34 16.98
N VAL A 241 -24.82 -20.53 17.80
CA VAL A 241 -24.27 -19.47 18.66
C VAL A 241 -23.61 -18.35 17.83
N ASP A 242 -23.10 -18.65 16.64
CA ASP A 242 -22.50 -17.64 15.74
C ASP A 242 -23.57 -16.81 14.99
N THR A 243 -24.74 -17.37 14.70
CA THR A 243 -25.79 -16.73 13.86
C THR A 243 -26.86 -15.98 14.63
N ARG A 244 -27.07 -16.29 15.91
CA ARG A 244 -28.13 -15.69 16.76
C ARG A 244 -27.66 -15.36 18.17
N GLY A 245 -26.40 -14.97 18.34
CA GLY A 245 -25.98 -14.35 19.59
C GLY A 245 -26.84 -13.11 19.86
N GLU A 246 -27.60 -13.10 20.95
CA GLU A 246 -28.22 -11.87 21.43
C GLU A 246 -27.13 -10.78 21.56
N PRO A 247 -27.44 -9.51 21.23
CA PRO A 247 -26.44 -8.45 21.27
C PRO A 247 -25.75 -8.45 22.64
N PHE A 248 -24.41 -8.44 22.64
CA PHE A 248 -23.64 -8.47 23.86
C PHE A 248 -24.07 -7.32 24.79
N GLU A 249 -24.69 -7.66 25.91
CA GLU A 249 -25.06 -6.70 26.94
C GLU A 249 -23.95 -6.60 27.98
N ALA A 250 -23.78 -5.40 28.56
CA ALA A 250 -22.85 -5.19 29.66
C ALA A 250 -23.36 -5.94 30.90
N VAL A 251 -22.79 -7.11 31.18
CA VAL A 251 -23.12 -7.91 32.37
C VAL A 251 -22.30 -7.41 33.55
N ASP A 252 -23.00 -6.97 34.60
CA ASP A 252 -22.40 -6.64 35.88
C ASP A 252 -21.90 -7.92 36.58
N LEU A 253 -20.58 -8.07 36.67
CA LEU A 253 -19.90 -9.25 37.22
C LEU A 253 -20.21 -9.48 38.71
N ASP A 254 -20.60 -8.44 39.45
CA ASP A 254 -20.99 -8.59 40.86
C ASP A 254 -22.36 -9.29 40.99
N ARG A 255 -23.25 -9.14 40.00
CA ARG A 255 -24.56 -9.82 39.99
C ARG A 255 -24.50 -11.25 39.46
N SER A 256 -23.62 -11.54 38.50
CA SER A 256 -23.51 -12.90 37.93
C SER A 256 -22.88 -13.92 38.87
N SER A 257 -22.06 -13.47 39.83
CA SER A 257 -21.48 -14.31 40.89
C SER A 257 -22.51 -14.91 41.86
N THR A 258 -23.71 -14.31 41.96
CA THR A 258 -24.77 -14.77 42.87
C THR A 258 -25.71 -15.80 42.20
N THR A 259 -25.79 -15.83 40.87
CA THR A 259 -26.68 -16.76 40.14
C THR A 259 -26.06 -18.15 39.94
N CYS A 260 -24.72 -18.26 40.00
CA CYS A 260 -24.01 -19.54 39.91
C CYS A 260 -23.76 -20.21 41.28
N SER A 261 -24.80 -20.44 42.08
CA SER A 261 -24.87 -21.56 43.06
C SER A 261 -26.22 -21.59 43.79
N PRO A 262 -26.84 -22.78 44.00
CA PRO A 262 -26.20 -23.87 44.75
C PRO A 262 -26.47 -25.29 44.21
N THR A 263 -26.59 -25.53 42.90
CA THR A 263 -26.75 -26.91 42.40
C THR A 263 -25.41 -27.67 42.35
N CYS A 264 -24.27 -26.97 42.36
CA CYS A 264 -22.93 -27.60 42.36
C CYS A 264 -22.42 -28.05 43.75
N SER A 265 -23.20 -27.89 44.84
CA SER A 265 -22.75 -28.30 46.18
C SER A 265 -23.26 -29.67 46.65
N SER A 266 -24.03 -30.41 45.84
CA SER A 266 -24.46 -31.79 46.17
C SER A 266 -23.78 -32.84 45.29
N GLY A 267 -22.44 -32.86 45.31
CA GLY A 267 -21.66 -34.00 44.85
C GLY A 267 -21.84 -35.18 45.79
N SER A 268 -22.81 -36.04 45.50
CA SER A 268 -22.91 -37.40 46.04
C SER A 268 -21.62 -38.16 45.72
N THR A 269 -20.81 -38.41 46.75
CA THR A 269 -19.66 -39.32 46.70
C THR A 269 -20.14 -40.76 46.53
N ARG A 270 -20.40 -41.18 45.28
CA ARG A 270 -20.31 -42.60 44.92
C ARG A 270 -18.92 -42.87 44.35
N PRO A 271 -18.11 -43.76 44.93
CA PRO A 271 -16.82 -44.11 44.36
C PRO A 271 -17.04 -44.96 43.11
N LEU A 272 -16.54 -44.49 41.96
CA LEU A 272 -16.35 -45.31 40.77
C LEU A 272 -15.19 -46.29 41.01
N PRO A 273 -15.33 -47.59 40.70
CA PRO A 273 -14.21 -48.51 40.78
C PRO A 273 -13.30 -48.30 39.56
N ASN A 274 -12.04 -47.95 39.85
CA ASN A 274 -10.87 -48.24 39.02
C ASN A 274 -10.82 -47.62 37.60
N SER A 275 -10.26 -46.41 37.51
CA SER A 275 -9.67 -45.90 36.26
C SER A 275 -8.23 -45.48 36.50
N ARG A 276 -7.31 -46.26 35.90
CA ARG A 276 -5.85 -46.10 35.94
C ARG A 276 -5.43 -44.70 35.50
N GLU A 277 -4.46 -44.13 36.23
CA GLU A 277 -3.80 -42.86 35.93
C GLU A 277 -3.20 -42.84 34.50
N SER A 278 -3.79 -42.05 33.61
CA SER A 278 -3.16 -41.58 32.38
C SER A 278 -2.55 -40.19 32.62
N ARG A 279 -1.23 -40.16 32.83
CA ARG A 279 -0.44 -38.92 32.95
C ARG A 279 -0.50 -38.12 31.65
N CYS A 280 -0.88 -36.85 31.71
CA CYS A 280 -0.60 -35.88 30.65
C CYS A 280 0.88 -35.46 30.67
N PRO A 281 1.52 -35.25 29.51
CA PRO A 281 2.86 -34.67 29.44
C PRO A 281 2.81 -33.14 29.64
N PRO A 282 3.89 -32.50 30.14
CA PRO A 282 3.92 -31.07 30.36
C PRO A 282 4.05 -30.28 29.05
N SER A 283 3.18 -29.28 28.88
CA SER A 283 3.26 -28.29 27.80
C SER A 283 4.47 -27.37 27.99
N ARG A 284 5.33 -27.25 26.97
CA ARG A 284 6.42 -26.27 26.93
C ARG A 284 5.85 -24.85 26.85
N ALA A 285 6.11 -24.05 27.87
CA ALA A 285 5.97 -22.60 27.83
C ALA A 285 7.11 -22.00 27.01
N THR A 286 6.79 -21.30 25.92
CA THR A 286 7.70 -20.33 25.30
C THR A 286 7.42 -18.98 25.93
N SER A 287 8.30 -18.59 26.86
CA SER A 287 8.46 -17.21 27.31
C SER A 287 9.10 -16.40 26.19
N ASP A 288 8.41 -15.39 25.67
CA ASP A 288 9.09 -14.23 25.11
C ASP A 288 8.48 -12.95 25.68
N SER A 289 9.43 -12.12 26.09
CA SER A 289 9.34 -10.94 26.91
C SER A 289 8.77 -9.74 26.16
N TYR A 290 7.85 -9.01 26.78
CA TYR A 290 7.77 -7.56 26.62
C TYR A 290 7.68 -6.91 27.99
N SER A 291 8.85 -6.55 28.53
CA SER A 291 8.94 -5.76 29.76
C SER A 291 8.57 -4.32 29.43
N SER A 292 7.59 -3.79 30.16
CA SER A 292 7.38 -2.36 30.30
C SER A 292 8.65 -1.68 30.82
N SER A 293 9.15 -0.66 30.12
CA SER A 293 10.03 0.34 30.72
C SER A 293 9.29 1.67 30.77
N SER A 294 8.74 1.93 31.95
CA SER A 294 8.38 3.25 32.44
C SER A 294 9.60 4.19 32.37
N ARG A 295 9.43 5.36 31.76
CA ARG A 295 10.17 6.56 32.18
C ARG A 295 9.22 7.74 32.21
N ILE A 296 8.98 8.19 33.44
CA ILE A 296 8.38 9.48 33.80
C ILE A 296 9.46 10.55 33.58
N CYS A 297 9.11 11.58 32.80
CA CYS A 297 9.40 13.02 32.93
C CYS A 297 9.05 13.70 31.62
#